data_AF-A0ABD5P0N9-F1
#
_entry.id   AF-A0ABD5P0N9-F1
#
_cell.length_a   1.000
_cell.length_b   1.000
_cell.length_c   1.000
_cell.angle_alpha   90.00
_cell.angle_beta   90.00
_cell.angle_gamma   90.00
#
_symmetry.space_group_name_H-M   'P 1'
#
loop_
_entity.id
_entity.type
_entity.pdbx_description
1 polymer ?
#
loop_
_entity_poly.entity_id
_entity_poly.type
_entity_poly.pdbx_seq_one_letter_code
_entity_poly.pdbx_strand_id
1 'polypeptide(L)'
;MSSEFPSHEILNAQRGREFAAYTANLSLFEKEHFSNISEWLSEQNLAPRSETAYLATFSYIAGGWTTVTPYEIVANQGITSLVDAVSAAERGDLDDFSAYNTRHSHRKVNASYVAESFQSLNSLSVAGEQVESFDEFFETLRYRKNSLLDNGVDDSEAAHKTFKTAWNSLKSISYFGPLSAFDWLEVVVFVHGDEWIAPKEIRPEYFDTGSNPSKGFEAIFGSGIESEEATQYTDILEDYAYNILGKDMPSAMFDMESALCVFYKDLDEVEELVKETSTVDTDCLPNRSDDC
;
A
#
# COMPACT_ATOMS: atom_id res chain seq x y z
N MET A 1 35.64 -10.09 18.30
CA MET A 1 34.75 -10.74 17.31
C MET A 1 33.95 -9.60 16.69
N SER A 2 34.29 -9.27 15.46
CA SER A 2 33.74 -8.14 14.70
C SER A 2 32.29 -8.44 14.36
N SER A 3 31.37 -7.58 14.77
CA SER A 3 30.00 -7.57 14.28
C SER A 3 30.03 -7.07 12.84
N GLU A 4 30.04 -8.00 11.88
CA GLU A 4 29.69 -7.68 10.50
C GLU A 4 28.22 -7.24 10.50
N PHE A 5 27.97 -6.00 10.09
CA PHE A 5 26.64 -5.43 9.99
C PHE A 5 25.93 -6.04 8.77
N PRO A 6 24.80 -6.76 8.93
CA PRO A 6 24.01 -7.31 7.80
C PRO A 6 23.42 -6.21 6.87
N SER A 7 23.44 -4.95 7.31
CA SER A 7 22.69 -3.83 6.74
C SER A 7 23.20 -3.26 5.40
N HIS A 8 24.11 -3.96 4.72
CA HIS A 8 24.64 -3.56 3.41
C HIS A 8 24.42 -4.60 2.31
N GLU A 9 23.71 -5.71 2.59
CA GLU A 9 23.47 -6.75 1.58
C GLU A 9 22.68 -6.22 0.37
N ILE A 10 21.77 -5.26 0.58
CA ILE A 10 21.09 -4.59 -0.53
C ILE A 10 22.10 -3.93 -1.48
N LEU A 11 23.18 -3.33 -1.00
CA LEU A 11 24.18 -2.65 -1.85
C LEU A 11 25.02 -3.61 -2.69
N ASN A 12 24.96 -4.91 -2.38
CA ASN A 12 25.61 -5.98 -3.13
C ASN A 12 24.67 -6.65 -4.15
N ALA A 13 23.37 -6.36 -4.10
CA ALA A 13 22.41 -6.81 -5.10
C ALA A 13 22.68 -6.14 -6.46
N GLN A 14 22.23 -6.77 -7.56
CA GLN A 14 22.53 -6.37 -8.94
C GLN A 14 22.29 -4.88 -9.21
N ARG A 15 21.16 -4.32 -8.73
CA ARG A 15 20.83 -2.89 -8.83
C ARG A 15 20.51 -2.24 -7.48
N GLY A 16 21.04 -2.80 -6.40
CA GLY A 16 20.64 -2.37 -5.07
C GLY A 16 21.25 -1.03 -4.63
N ARG A 17 22.34 -0.56 -5.26
CA ARG A 17 22.86 0.81 -5.02
C ARG A 17 21.94 1.87 -5.61
N GLU A 18 21.44 1.61 -6.80
CA GLU A 18 20.47 2.46 -7.49
C GLU A 18 19.16 2.52 -6.71
N PHE A 19 18.70 1.37 -6.23
CA PHE A 19 17.51 1.30 -5.37
C PHE A 19 17.72 2.01 -4.03
N ALA A 20 18.89 1.88 -3.40
CA ALA A 20 19.20 2.59 -2.17
C ALA A 20 19.22 4.11 -2.36
N ALA A 21 19.81 4.60 -3.46
CA ALA A 21 19.80 6.01 -3.82
C ALA A 21 18.38 6.55 -4.07
N TYR A 22 17.52 5.73 -4.70
CA TYR A 22 16.13 6.06 -4.95
C TYR A 22 15.30 6.15 -3.65
N THR A 23 15.45 5.16 -2.77
CA THR A 23 14.69 5.03 -1.51
C THR A 23 15.00 6.08 -0.46
N ALA A 24 16.16 6.73 -0.52
CA ALA A 24 16.51 7.84 0.37
C ALA A 24 15.51 9.02 0.31
N ASN A 25 14.73 9.16 -0.78
CA ASN A 25 13.82 10.29 -1.00
C ASN A 25 12.32 9.92 -1.03
N LEU A 26 11.96 8.65 -0.83
CA LEU A 26 10.60 8.14 -1.06
C LEU A 26 9.55 8.66 -0.05
N SER A 27 9.96 8.90 1.20
CA SER A 27 9.02 9.07 2.32
C SER A 27 8.19 10.36 2.33
N LEU A 28 8.45 11.33 1.44
CA LEU A 28 7.75 12.62 1.48
C LEU A 28 6.35 12.57 0.85
N PHE A 29 6.13 11.69 -0.13
CA PHE A 29 4.92 11.73 -0.95
C PHE A 29 3.73 11.01 -0.31
N GLU A 30 3.93 9.80 0.22
CA GLU A 30 2.86 9.03 0.88
C GLU A 30 2.36 9.73 2.15
N LYS A 31 3.27 10.36 2.89
CA LYS A 31 2.92 11.20 4.05
C LYS A 31 2.00 12.35 3.68
N GLU A 32 2.21 12.99 2.53
CA GLU A 32 1.33 14.06 2.06
C GLU A 32 -0.08 13.50 1.78
N HIS A 33 -0.18 12.35 1.11
CA HIS A 33 -1.46 11.73 0.81
C HIS A 33 -2.23 11.28 2.07
N PHE A 34 -1.56 10.66 3.05
CA PHE A 34 -2.22 10.29 4.31
C PHE A 34 -2.63 11.51 5.13
N SER A 35 -1.80 12.56 5.14
CA SER A 35 -2.16 13.82 5.80
C SER A 35 -3.39 14.45 5.14
N ASN A 36 -3.42 14.53 3.80
CA ASN A 36 -4.52 15.13 3.04
C ASN A 36 -5.85 14.42 3.29
N ILE A 37 -5.89 13.09 3.23
CA ILE A 37 -7.14 12.35 3.45
C ILE A 37 -7.54 12.35 4.93
N SER A 38 -6.58 12.31 5.87
CA SER A 38 -6.88 12.41 7.31
C SER A 38 -7.45 13.78 7.69
N GLU A 39 -6.85 14.86 7.17
CA GLU A 39 -7.36 16.22 7.34
C GLU A 39 -8.77 16.35 6.77
N TRP A 40 -8.99 15.85 5.54
CA TRP A 40 -10.30 15.87 4.91
C TRP A 40 -11.37 15.13 5.75
N LEU A 41 -11.08 13.93 6.26
CA LEU A 41 -12.00 13.19 7.14
C LEU A 41 -12.35 13.99 8.40
N SER A 42 -11.34 14.65 9.00
CA SER A 42 -11.53 15.51 10.17
C SER A 42 -12.38 16.74 9.86
N GLU A 43 -12.16 17.40 8.73
CA GLU A 43 -12.97 18.56 8.29
C GLU A 43 -14.44 18.19 8.07
N GLN A 44 -14.69 16.98 7.55
CA GLN A 44 -16.04 16.45 7.39
C GLN A 44 -16.66 15.93 8.70
N ASN A 45 -15.94 15.98 9.83
CA ASN A 45 -16.35 15.43 11.12
C ASN A 45 -16.71 13.94 11.07
N LEU A 46 -16.02 13.16 10.24
CA LEU A 46 -16.22 11.72 10.13
C LEU A 46 -15.38 11.01 11.18
N ALA A 47 -16.02 10.17 11.99
CA ALA A 47 -15.29 9.29 12.90
C ALA A 47 -14.41 8.33 12.07
N PRO A 48 -13.11 8.19 12.38
CA PRO A 48 -12.18 7.42 11.54
C PRO A 48 -12.65 5.98 11.27
N ARG A 49 -13.25 5.31 12.25
CA ARG A 49 -13.74 3.92 12.09
C ARG A 49 -15.25 3.83 11.88
N SER A 50 -15.80 4.75 11.09
CA SER A 50 -17.19 4.68 10.65
C SER A 50 -17.26 4.17 9.22
N GLU A 51 -18.36 3.51 8.86
CA GLU A 51 -18.61 3.06 7.48
C GLU A 51 -18.42 4.18 6.45
N THR A 52 -18.89 5.39 6.75
CA THR A 52 -18.72 6.55 5.86
C THR A 52 -17.26 6.94 5.69
N ALA A 53 -16.44 6.84 6.73
CA ALA A 53 -15.01 7.11 6.63
C ALA A 53 -14.30 6.05 5.78
N TYR A 54 -14.61 4.76 5.95
CA TYR A 54 -14.07 3.69 5.11
C TYR A 54 -14.48 3.85 3.65
N LEU A 55 -15.74 4.24 3.41
CA LEU A 55 -16.23 4.56 2.07
C LEU A 55 -15.48 5.75 1.46
N ALA A 56 -15.24 6.80 2.24
CA ALA A 56 -14.50 7.97 1.77
C ALA A 56 -13.06 7.61 1.38
N THR A 57 -12.35 6.80 2.17
CA THR A 57 -10.99 6.39 1.81
C THR A 57 -10.95 5.38 0.67
N PHE A 58 -11.98 4.54 0.53
CA PHE A 58 -12.14 3.70 -0.66
C PHE A 58 -12.32 4.58 -1.91
N SER A 59 -13.18 5.59 -1.84
CA SER A 59 -13.41 6.59 -2.88
C SER A 59 -12.12 7.32 -3.26
N TYR A 60 -11.31 7.67 -2.26
CA TYR A 60 -10.02 8.33 -2.45
C TYR A 60 -9.05 7.49 -3.27
N ILE A 61 -8.93 6.19 -2.94
CA ILE A 61 -8.05 5.27 -3.66
C ILE A 61 -8.60 4.97 -5.07
N ALA A 62 -9.91 4.69 -5.19
CA ALA A 62 -10.57 4.49 -6.48
C ALA A 62 -10.45 5.72 -7.39
N GLY A 63 -10.52 6.92 -6.80
CA GLY A 63 -10.36 8.20 -7.50
C GLY A 63 -8.93 8.56 -7.87
N GLY A 64 -7.94 7.69 -7.61
CA GLY A 64 -6.54 7.95 -7.94
C GLY A 64 -5.85 8.90 -6.96
N TRP A 65 -6.14 8.75 -5.67
CA TRP A 65 -5.50 9.45 -4.55
C TRP A 65 -5.78 10.96 -4.52
N THR A 66 -7.05 11.33 -4.69
CA THR A 66 -7.54 12.71 -4.61
C THR A 66 -8.75 12.83 -3.70
N THR A 67 -8.86 13.93 -2.97
CA THR A 67 -10.02 14.23 -2.11
C THR A 67 -11.26 14.68 -2.89
N VAL A 68 -11.14 14.87 -4.21
CA VAL A 68 -12.26 15.26 -5.08
C VAL A 68 -13.33 14.18 -5.16
N THR A 69 -12.93 12.92 -5.31
CA THR A 69 -13.86 11.79 -5.39
C THR A 69 -14.63 11.57 -4.08
N PRO A 70 -14.00 11.50 -2.88
CA PRO A 70 -14.76 11.44 -1.64
C PRO A 70 -15.59 12.69 -1.36
N TYR A 71 -15.15 13.89 -1.79
CA TYR A 71 -15.99 15.09 -1.73
C TYR A 71 -17.28 14.93 -2.53
N GLU A 72 -17.18 14.47 -3.77
CA GLU A 72 -18.34 14.29 -4.63
C GLU A 72 -19.30 13.23 -4.06
N ILE A 73 -18.78 12.08 -3.66
CA ILE A 73 -19.57 10.95 -3.18
C ILE A 73 -20.20 11.24 -1.81
N VAL A 74 -19.39 11.65 -0.84
CA VAL A 74 -19.85 11.76 0.56
C VAL A 74 -20.43 13.13 0.85
N ALA A 75 -19.71 14.21 0.50
CA ALA A 75 -20.12 15.56 0.90
C ALA A 75 -21.18 16.16 -0.03
N ASN A 76 -21.09 15.94 -1.35
CA ASN A 76 -22.04 16.48 -2.32
C ASN A 76 -23.28 15.58 -2.49
N GLN A 77 -23.08 14.28 -2.71
CA GLN A 77 -24.19 13.34 -2.93
C GLN A 77 -24.79 12.76 -1.64
N GLY A 78 -24.10 12.88 -0.50
CA GLY A 78 -24.60 12.38 0.78
C GLY A 78 -24.57 10.85 0.89
N ILE A 79 -23.74 10.18 0.11
CA ILE A 79 -23.59 8.72 0.14
C ILE A 79 -22.77 8.36 1.38
N THR A 80 -23.37 7.59 2.30
CA THR A 80 -22.77 7.31 3.62
C THR A 80 -22.58 5.83 3.93
N SER A 81 -23.09 4.94 3.07
CA SER A 81 -23.02 3.49 3.22
C SER A 81 -22.61 2.79 1.92
N LEU A 82 -22.13 1.54 2.03
CA LEU A 82 -21.82 0.70 0.87
C LEU A 82 -23.06 0.52 -0.03
N VAL A 83 -24.22 0.28 0.57
CA VAL A 83 -25.49 0.06 -0.15
C VAL A 83 -25.88 1.28 -0.98
N ASP A 84 -25.75 2.48 -0.41
CA ASP A 84 -26.03 3.74 -1.14
C ASP A 84 -25.07 3.89 -2.32
N ALA A 85 -23.80 3.55 -2.11
CA ALA A 85 -22.73 3.73 -3.09
C ALA A 85 -22.89 2.78 -4.29
N VAL A 86 -23.23 1.51 -4.04
CA VAL A 86 -23.63 0.55 -5.07
C VAL A 86 -24.83 1.06 -5.84
N SER A 87 -25.87 1.52 -5.12
CA SER A 87 -27.09 2.01 -5.74
C SER A 87 -26.85 3.25 -6.62
N ALA A 88 -25.95 4.15 -6.22
CA ALA A 88 -25.56 5.32 -7.00
C ALA A 88 -24.80 4.93 -8.27
N ALA A 89 -23.86 3.99 -8.15
CA ALA A 89 -23.13 3.44 -9.30
C ALA A 89 -24.07 2.78 -10.33
N GLU A 90 -25.03 1.97 -9.88
CA GLU A 90 -26.00 1.30 -10.76
C GLU A 90 -26.93 2.28 -11.51
N ARG A 91 -27.19 3.45 -10.92
CA ARG A 91 -27.96 4.52 -11.57
C ARG A 91 -27.13 5.37 -12.54
N GLY A 92 -25.81 5.23 -12.53
CA GLY A 92 -24.90 6.06 -13.30
C GLY A 92 -24.72 7.46 -12.71
N ASP A 93 -24.84 7.60 -11.39
CA ASP A 93 -24.71 8.88 -10.68
C ASP A 93 -23.24 9.22 -10.32
N LEU A 94 -22.29 8.32 -10.64
CA LEU A 94 -20.86 8.48 -10.34
C LEU A 94 -20.08 8.78 -11.62
N ASP A 95 -19.37 9.92 -11.62
CA ASP A 95 -18.50 10.35 -12.71
C ASP A 95 -17.08 9.74 -12.59
N ASP A 96 -16.33 9.70 -13.70
CA ASP A 96 -14.89 9.42 -13.70
C ASP A 96 -14.08 10.68 -13.40
N PHE A 97 -12.97 10.51 -12.67
CA PHE A 97 -12.13 11.61 -12.16
C PHE A 97 -10.69 11.61 -12.70
N SER A 98 -10.48 11.09 -13.92
CA SER A 98 -9.16 10.83 -14.53
C SER A 98 -8.26 12.04 -14.80
N ALA A 99 -8.71 13.27 -14.55
CA ALA A 99 -8.02 14.50 -14.94
C ALA A 99 -6.83 14.92 -14.04
N TYR A 100 -6.53 14.22 -12.94
CA TYR A 100 -5.53 14.68 -11.96
C TYR A 100 -4.10 14.20 -12.22
N ASN A 101 -3.12 15.10 -12.03
CA ASN A 101 -1.71 14.84 -12.28
C ASN A 101 -0.93 14.49 -11.00
N THR A 102 -1.03 13.24 -10.53
CA THR A 102 -0.15 12.67 -9.50
C THR A 102 1.13 12.06 -10.11
N ARG A 103 2.22 11.97 -9.33
CA ARG A 103 3.50 11.36 -9.76
C ARG A 103 3.38 9.84 -9.96
N HIS A 104 2.45 9.19 -9.24
CA HIS A 104 2.09 7.78 -9.44
C HIS A 104 1.14 7.63 -10.63
N SER A 105 1.66 7.82 -11.84
CA SER A 105 0.86 7.81 -13.07
C SER A 105 0.04 6.53 -13.28
N HIS A 106 0.41 5.41 -12.65
CA HIS A 106 -0.33 4.15 -12.72
C HIS A 106 -1.50 4.08 -11.71
N ARG A 107 -1.40 4.75 -10.54
CA ARG A 107 -2.51 4.89 -9.58
C ARG A 107 -3.64 5.77 -10.12
N LYS A 108 -3.39 6.56 -11.18
CA LYS A 108 -4.41 7.31 -11.94
C LYS A 108 -5.37 6.42 -12.73
N VAL A 109 -4.96 5.20 -13.08
CA VAL A 109 -5.76 4.32 -13.93
C VAL A 109 -7.11 4.01 -13.28
N ASN A 110 -7.15 3.91 -11.96
CA ASN A 110 -8.36 3.65 -11.18
C ASN A 110 -9.41 4.75 -11.34
N ALA A 111 -8.98 6.01 -11.51
CA ALA A 111 -9.87 7.16 -11.59
C ALA A 111 -10.76 7.17 -12.85
N SER A 112 -10.54 6.23 -13.77
CA SER A 112 -11.35 6.04 -15.00
C SER A 112 -12.36 4.90 -14.86
N TYR A 113 -12.48 4.31 -13.67
CA TYR A 113 -13.36 3.17 -13.38
C TYR A 113 -14.01 3.30 -12.00
N VAL A 114 -14.34 4.53 -11.61
CA VAL A 114 -14.90 4.77 -10.27
C VAL A 114 -16.27 4.12 -10.17
N ALA A 115 -17.16 4.36 -11.13
CA ALA A 115 -18.49 3.76 -11.13
C ALA A 115 -18.43 2.22 -11.07
N GLU A 116 -17.58 1.58 -11.87
CA GLU A 116 -17.46 0.12 -11.90
C GLU A 116 -16.86 -0.46 -10.61
N SER A 117 -15.90 0.24 -10.01
CA SER A 117 -15.34 -0.13 -8.69
C SER A 117 -16.43 -0.13 -7.63
N PHE A 118 -17.28 0.89 -7.61
CA PHE A 118 -18.38 1.00 -6.66
C PHE A 118 -19.51 0.01 -6.93
N GLN A 119 -19.87 -0.21 -8.19
CA GLN A 119 -20.89 -1.18 -8.56
C GLN A 119 -20.51 -2.59 -8.08
N SER A 120 -19.23 -2.94 -8.18
CA SER A 120 -18.74 -4.27 -7.79
C SER A 120 -18.54 -4.45 -6.28
N LEU A 121 -18.74 -3.42 -5.45
CA LEU A 121 -18.78 -3.56 -3.98
C LEU A 121 -19.90 -4.49 -3.51
N ASN A 122 -20.96 -4.68 -4.31
CA ASN A 122 -21.99 -5.68 -4.01
C ASN A 122 -21.44 -7.12 -3.95
N SER A 123 -20.24 -7.37 -4.48
CA SER A 123 -19.55 -8.67 -4.45
C SER A 123 -18.53 -8.79 -3.31
N LEU A 124 -18.38 -7.76 -2.48
CA LEU A 124 -17.47 -7.77 -1.34
C LEU A 124 -17.81 -8.94 -0.40
N SER A 125 -16.82 -9.76 -0.11
CA SER A 125 -16.99 -10.93 0.73
C SER A 125 -15.73 -11.21 1.54
N VAL A 126 -15.88 -11.72 2.76
CA VAL A 126 -14.77 -12.16 3.61
C VAL A 126 -14.71 -13.68 3.59
N ALA A 127 -13.66 -14.25 2.99
CA ALA A 127 -13.51 -15.69 2.83
C ALA A 127 -14.73 -16.39 2.17
N GLY A 128 -15.37 -15.71 1.22
CA GLY A 128 -16.53 -16.22 0.46
C GLY A 128 -17.89 -15.93 1.09
N GLU A 129 -17.93 -15.32 2.27
CA GLU A 129 -19.17 -14.85 2.92
C GLU A 129 -19.39 -13.39 2.54
N GLN A 130 -20.48 -13.10 1.82
CA GLN A 130 -20.83 -11.74 1.41
C GLN A 130 -21.09 -10.85 2.63
N VAL A 131 -20.66 -9.60 2.57
CA VAL A 131 -20.88 -8.58 3.61
C VAL A 131 -21.64 -7.39 3.03
N GLU A 132 -22.44 -6.73 3.85
CA GLU A 132 -23.33 -5.62 3.44
C GLU A 132 -22.75 -4.23 3.75
N SER A 133 -21.68 -4.17 4.54
CA SER A 133 -21.03 -2.92 4.97
C SER A 133 -19.53 -3.09 5.19
N PHE A 134 -18.78 -1.98 5.19
CA PHE A 134 -17.38 -2.00 5.65
C PHE A 134 -17.27 -2.30 7.15
N ASP A 135 -18.24 -1.89 7.96
CA ASP A 135 -18.26 -2.23 9.39
C ASP A 135 -18.35 -3.76 9.57
N GLU A 136 -19.26 -4.43 8.86
CA GLU A 136 -19.37 -5.89 8.85
C GLU A 136 -18.11 -6.58 8.30
N PHE A 137 -17.50 -6.02 7.25
CA PHE A 137 -16.23 -6.49 6.71
C PHE A 137 -15.15 -6.56 7.80
N PHE A 138 -14.95 -5.47 8.56
CA PHE A 138 -13.93 -5.42 9.61
C PHE A 138 -14.30 -6.23 10.85
N GLU A 139 -15.57 -6.27 11.26
CA GLU A 139 -16.00 -7.15 12.36
C GLU A 139 -15.77 -8.63 12.02
N THR A 140 -16.05 -9.03 10.79
CA THR A 140 -15.82 -10.41 10.32
C THR A 140 -14.34 -10.74 10.32
N LEU A 141 -13.49 -9.86 9.81
CA LEU A 141 -12.03 -10.03 9.87
C LEU A 141 -11.50 -10.13 11.31
N ARG A 142 -12.00 -9.28 12.21
CA ARG A 142 -11.61 -9.29 13.62
C ARG A 142 -12.02 -10.58 14.31
N TYR A 143 -13.25 -11.03 14.08
CA TYR A 143 -13.72 -12.32 14.59
C TYR A 143 -12.84 -13.47 14.12
N ARG A 144 -12.47 -13.50 12.82
CA ARG A 144 -11.60 -14.52 12.26
C ARG A 144 -10.20 -14.48 12.84
N LYS A 145 -9.61 -13.29 13.02
CA LYS A 145 -8.32 -13.13 13.69
C LYS A 145 -8.35 -13.70 15.10
N ASN A 146 -9.36 -13.32 15.89
CA ASN A 146 -9.52 -13.81 17.26
C ASN A 146 -9.71 -15.33 17.31
N SER A 147 -10.48 -15.90 16.37
CA SER A 147 -10.62 -17.36 16.24
C SER A 147 -9.29 -18.06 15.94
N LEU A 148 -8.42 -17.48 15.10
CA LEU A 148 -7.08 -18.03 14.87
C LEU A 148 -6.24 -18.03 16.16
N LEU A 149 -6.28 -16.93 16.92
CA LEU A 149 -5.58 -16.80 18.20
C LEU A 149 -6.10 -17.80 19.24
N ASP A 150 -7.41 -17.97 19.36
CA ASP A 150 -8.05 -18.93 20.27
C ASP A 150 -7.68 -20.38 19.93
N ASN A 151 -7.39 -20.66 18.65
CA ASN A 151 -6.91 -21.95 18.16
C ASN A 151 -5.38 -22.10 18.24
N GLY A 152 -4.68 -21.18 18.90
CA GLY A 152 -3.24 -21.25 19.17
C GLY A 152 -2.35 -20.86 17.99
N VAL A 153 -2.89 -20.19 16.96
CA VAL A 153 -2.07 -19.55 15.92
C VAL A 153 -1.37 -18.34 16.53
N ASP A 154 -0.07 -18.21 16.29
CA ASP A 154 0.70 -17.03 16.71
C ASP A 154 0.13 -15.73 16.11
N ASP A 155 0.28 -14.60 16.81
CA ASP A 155 -0.29 -13.32 16.39
C ASP A 155 0.33 -12.77 15.09
N SER A 156 1.61 -13.06 14.79
CA SER A 156 2.23 -12.71 13.50
C SER A 156 1.52 -13.45 12.36
N GLU A 157 1.34 -14.76 12.50
CA GLU A 157 0.66 -15.59 11.49
C GLU A 157 -0.84 -15.29 11.40
N ALA A 158 -1.49 -14.98 12.52
CA ALA A 158 -2.90 -14.56 12.54
C ALA A 158 -3.09 -13.21 11.84
N ALA A 159 -2.21 -12.24 12.08
CA ALA A 159 -2.21 -10.95 11.38
C ALA A 159 -1.98 -11.14 9.87
N HIS A 160 -0.98 -11.93 9.47
CA HIS A 160 -0.72 -12.29 8.07
C HIS A 160 -1.97 -12.87 7.38
N LYS A 161 -2.60 -13.89 7.97
CA LYS A 161 -3.81 -14.52 7.41
C LYS A 161 -4.97 -13.55 7.31
N THR A 162 -5.10 -12.65 8.29
CA THR A 162 -6.16 -11.63 8.32
C THR A 162 -5.95 -10.61 7.21
N PHE A 163 -4.74 -10.06 7.09
CA PHE A 163 -4.36 -9.14 6.01
C PHE A 163 -4.59 -9.77 4.65
N LYS A 164 -4.11 -10.99 4.44
CA LYS A 164 -4.27 -11.72 3.16
C LYS A 164 -5.74 -11.97 2.83
N THR A 165 -6.56 -12.26 3.84
CA THR A 165 -8.01 -12.39 3.65
C THR A 165 -8.60 -11.07 3.19
N ALA A 166 -8.31 -9.97 3.89
CA ALA A 166 -8.80 -8.63 3.53
C ALA A 166 -8.34 -8.21 2.13
N TRP A 167 -7.06 -8.42 1.82
CA TRP A 167 -6.49 -8.09 0.52
C TRP A 167 -7.13 -8.89 -0.61
N ASN A 168 -7.33 -10.20 -0.43
CA ASN A 168 -8.01 -11.04 -1.42
C ASN A 168 -9.48 -10.67 -1.61
N SER A 169 -10.18 -10.28 -0.54
CA SER A 169 -11.55 -9.78 -0.59
C SER A 169 -11.68 -8.49 -1.39
N LEU A 170 -10.69 -7.61 -1.31
CA LEU A 170 -10.68 -6.34 -2.05
C LEU A 170 -10.22 -6.55 -3.50
N LYS A 171 -9.29 -7.50 -3.75
CA LYS A 171 -8.87 -7.90 -5.10
C LYS A 171 -10.03 -8.36 -5.98
N SER A 172 -11.09 -8.92 -5.41
CA SER A 172 -12.26 -9.37 -6.17
C SER A 172 -13.16 -8.23 -6.63
N ILE A 173 -12.99 -7.02 -6.10
CA ILE A 173 -13.70 -5.82 -6.57
C ILE A 173 -13.17 -5.48 -7.96
N SER A 174 -14.08 -5.46 -8.93
CA SER A 174 -13.74 -5.19 -10.33
C SER A 174 -13.16 -3.79 -10.46
N TYR A 175 -12.11 -3.64 -11.25
CA TYR A 175 -11.41 -2.36 -11.51
C TYR A 175 -10.73 -1.68 -10.31
N PHE A 176 -10.94 -2.16 -9.08
CA PHE A 176 -10.12 -1.77 -7.93
C PHE A 176 -8.77 -2.51 -7.99
N GLY A 177 -8.79 -3.83 -8.20
CA GLY A 177 -7.58 -4.61 -8.47
C GLY A 177 -6.58 -4.71 -7.30
N PRO A 178 -5.47 -5.44 -7.48
CA PRO A 178 -4.59 -5.82 -6.37
C PRO A 178 -3.78 -4.69 -5.75
N LEU A 179 -3.25 -3.76 -6.56
CA LEU A 179 -2.50 -2.61 -6.05
C LEU A 179 -3.39 -1.67 -5.23
N SER A 180 -4.55 -1.29 -5.75
CA SER A 180 -5.47 -0.39 -5.03
C SER A 180 -6.02 -1.04 -3.77
N ALA A 181 -6.24 -2.35 -3.78
CA ALA A 181 -6.57 -3.11 -2.59
C ALA A 181 -5.47 -3.03 -1.53
N PHE A 182 -4.20 -3.08 -1.95
CA PHE A 182 -3.05 -2.94 -1.07
C PHE A 182 -2.93 -1.51 -0.52
N ASP A 183 -3.01 -0.50 -1.39
CA ASP A 183 -2.99 0.93 -1.05
C ASP A 183 -4.15 1.31 -0.09
N TRP A 184 -5.34 0.74 -0.26
CA TRP A 184 -6.46 1.01 0.64
C TRP A 184 -6.25 0.39 2.02
N LEU A 185 -5.65 -0.80 2.10
CA LEU A 185 -5.27 -1.39 3.38
C LEU A 185 -4.19 -0.58 4.09
N GLU A 186 -3.28 0.04 3.35
CA GLU A 186 -2.32 1.01 3.91
C GLU A 186 -3.03 2.20 4.57
N VAL A 187 -4.02 2.77 3.88
CA VAL A 187 -4.85 3.85 4.43
C VAL A 187 -5.62 3.37 5.67
N VAL A 188 -6.17 2.16 5.65
CA VAL A 188 -6.84 1.53 6.82
C VAL A 188 -5.89 1.44 8.02
N VAL A 189 -4.66 1.00 7.81
CA VAL A 189 -3.66 0.90 8.88
C VAL A 189 -3.33 2.28 9.47
N PHE A 190 -2.96 3.25 8.63
CA PHE A 190 -2.38 4.51 9.11
C PHE A 190 -3.40 5.63 9.37
N VAL A 191 -4.49 5.70 8.60
CA VAL A 191 -5.51 6.76 8.72
C VAL A 191 -6.66 6.34 9.64
N HIS A 192 -7.10 5.08 9.54
CA HIS A 192 -8.16 4.55 10.41
C HIS A 192 -7.63 3.96 11.73
N GLY A 193 -6.31 3.79 11.83
CA GLY A 193 -5.63 3.25 13.00
C GLY A 193 -5.93 1.78 13.23
N ASP A 194 -6.24 1.02 12.19
CA ASP A 194 -6.55 -0.42 12.26
C ASP A 194 -5.28 -1.28 12.18
N GLU A 195 -4.22 -0.89 12.91
CA GLU A 195 -2.91 -1.57 12.93
C GLU A 195 -2.98 -3.07 13.25
N TRP A 196 -4.05 -3.53 13.89
CA TRP A 196 -4.29 -4.94 14.18
C TRP A 196 -4.38 -5.83 12.93
N ILE A 197 -4.66 -5.25 11.75
CA ILE A 197 -4.71 -5.95 10.47
C ILE A 197 -3.32 -6.04 9.80
N ALA A 198 -2.37 -5.18 10.16
CA ALA A 198 -1.07 -5.12 9.52
C ALA A 198 -0.24 -6.38 9.83
N PRO A 199 0.39 -7.00 8.81
CA PRO A 199 1.38 -8.04 9.03
C PRO A 199 2.56 -7.52 9.86
N LYS A 200 3.18 -8.41 10.63
CA LYS A 200 4.35 -8.08 11.46
C LYS A 200 5.69 -8.35 10.78
N GLU A 201 5.65 -9.02 9.63
CA GLU A 201 6.78 -9.50 8.84
C GLU A 201 6.46 -9.24 7.38
N ILE A 202 7.47 -8.89 6.58
CA ILE A 202 7.31 -8.75 5.14
C ILE A 202 7.39 -10.15 4.51
N ARG A 203 6.55 -10.42 3.52
CA ARG A 203 6.56 -11.68 2.76
C ARG A 203 6.61 -11.39 1.27
N PRO A 204 7.25 -12.25 0.44
CA PRO A 204 7.37 -12.02 -0.99
C PRO A 204 6.03 -11.67 -1.65
N GLU A 205 4.97 -12.40 -1.32
CA GLU A 205 3.63 -12.16 -1.89
C GLU A 205 3.09 -10.73 -1.75
N TYR A 206 3.61 -9.91 -0.84
CA TYR A 206 3.22 -8.50 -0.70
C TYR A 206 3.85 -7.57 -1.74
N PHE A 207 4.81 -8.04 -2.55
CA PHE A 207 5.30 -7.31 -3.71
C PHE A 207 4.66 -7.80 -5.03
N ASP A 208 3.75 -8.78 -4.98
CA ASP A 208 2.93 -9.20 -6.12
C ASP A 208 1.57 -8.48 -6.15
N THR A 209 1.60 -7.15 -6.05
CA THR A 209 0.43 -6.27 -6.14
C THR A 209 0.11 -5.85 -7.59
N GLY A 210 0.98 -6.20 -8.52
CA GLY A 210 0.91 -5.81 -9.92
C GLY A 210 2.21 -6.11 -10.64
N SER A 211 2.29 -5.75 -11.92
CA SER A 211 3.46 -6.13 -12.73
C SER A 211 4.73 -5.35 -12.39
N ASN A 212 4.64 -4.17 -11.77
CA ASN A 212 5.79 -3.30 -11.57
C ASN A 212 6.63 -3.66 -10.33
N PRO A 213 6.06 -3.88 -9.13
CA PRO A 213 6.89 -4.20 -7.97
C PRO A 213 7.61 -5.54 -8.13
N SER A 214 6.94 -6.59 -8.66
CA SER A 214 7.58 -7.86 -9.01
C SER A 214 8.77 -7.70 -9.97
N LYS A 215 8.66 -6.79 -10.96
CA LYS A 215 9.76 -6.49 -11.88
C LYS A 215 10.85 -5.61 -11.26
N GLY A 216 10.48 -4.71 -10.34
CA GLY A 216 11.44 -3.93 -9.56
C GLY A 216 12.28 -4.84 -8.68
N PHE A 217 11.64 -5.81 -8.03
CA PHE A 217 12.29 -6.85 -7.24
C PHE A 217 13.26 -7.67 -8.10
N GLU A 218 12.80 -8.16 -9.26
CA GLU A 218 13.65 -8.86 -10.22
C GLU A 218 14.81 -8.00 -10.73
N ALA A 219 14.59 -6.70 -10.96
CA ALA A 219 15.64 -5.78 -11.39
C ALA A 219 16.73 -5.58 -10.34
N ILE A 220 16.38 -5.60 -9.04
CA ILE A 220 17.32 -5.44 -7.93
C ILE A 220 18.13 -6.71 -7.69
N PHE A 221 17.45 -7.85 -7.61
CA PHE A 221 18.07 -9.12 -7.18
C PHE A 221 18.44 -10.07 -8.33
N GLY A 222 18.02 -9.77 -9.56
CA GLY A 222 18.20 -10.65 -10.72
C GLY A 222 17.36 -11.92 -10.67
N SER A 223 16.39 -12.00 -9.75
CA SER A 223 15.54 -13.16 -9.49
C SER A 223 14.11 -12.73 -9.21
N GLY A 224 13.15 -13.44 -9.79
CA GLY A 224 11.72 -13.15 -9.61
C GLY A 224 11.20 -13.52 -8.22
N ILE A 225 10.01 -13.01 -7.91
CA ILE A 225 9.33 -13.20 -6.61
C ILE A 225 8.89 -14.64 -6.34
N GLU A 226 8.79 -15.45 -7.39
CA GLU A 226 8.46 -16.88 -7.32
C GLU A 226 9.71 -17.78 -7.14
N SER A 227 10.90 -17.19 -7.00
CA SER A 227 12.15 -17.94 -6.79
C SER A 227 12.23 -18.52 -5.37
N GLU A 228 12.99 -19.61 -5.21
CA GLU A 228 13.23 -20.21 -3.88
C GLU A 228 13.98 -19.22 -2.96
N GLU A 229 14.76 -18.32 -3.56
CA GLU A 229 15.54 -17.28 -2.90
C GLU A 229 14.73 -16.02 -2.54
N ALA A 230 13.48 -15.89 -3.02
CA ALA A 230 12.67 -14.68 -2.82
C ALA A 230 12.46 -14.33 -1.34
N THR A 231 12.40 -15.35 -0.46
CA THR A 231 12.32 -15.13 0.99
C THR A 231 13.58 -14.44 1.51
N GLN A 232 14.77 -14.92 1.13
CA GLN A 232 16.03 -14.30 1.54
C GLN A 232 16.16 -12.86 1.03
N TYR A 233 15.75 -12.59 -0.21
CA TYR A 233 15.76 -11.22 -0.74
C TYR A 233 14.74 -10.30 -0.06
N THR A 234 13.61 -10.85 0.38
CA THR A 234 12.63 -10.12 1.19
C THR A 234 13.22 -9.77 2.56
N ASP A 235 13.94 -10.70 3.20
CA ASP A 235 14.64 -10.44 4.46
C ASP A 235 15.67 -9.31 4.30
N ILE A 236 16.36 -9.22 3.15
CA ILE A 236 17.28 -8.13 2.84
C ILE A 236 16.55 -6.78 2.71
N LEU A 237 15.38 -6.75 2.06
CA LEU A 237 14.57 -5.53 1.97
C LEU A 237 14.02 -5.10 3.33
N GLU A 238 13.58 -6.07 4.15
CA GLU A 238 13.12 -5.84 5.52
C GLU A 238 14.24 -5.25 6.38
N ASP A 239 15.42 -5.88 6.38
CA ASP A 239 16.60 -5.40 7.11
C ASP A 239 17.00 -3.98 6.67
N TYR A 240 16.98 -3.71 5.37
CA TYR A 240 17.25 -2.39 4.83
C TYR A 240 16.22 -1.35 5.31
N ALA A 241 14.93 -1.64 5.21
CA ALA A 241 13.87 -0.72 5.64
C ALA A 241 13.95 -0.44 7.16
N TYR A 242 14.17 -1.49 7.97
CA TYR A 242 14.22 -1.35 9.42
C TYR A 242 15.53 -0.70 9.90
N ASN A 243 16.68 -1.26 9.53
CA ASN A 243 17.97 -0.85 10.09
C ASN A 243 18.60 0.35 9.38
N ILE A 244 18.33 0.57 8.08
CA ILE A 244 18.89 1.70 7.34
C ILE A 244 17.89 2.85 7.24
N LEU A 245 16.64 2.59 6.89
CA LEU A 245 15.63 3.63 6.75
C LEU A 245 14.89 3.97 8.06
N GLY A 246 15.08 3.16 9.12
CA GLY A 246 14.47 3.40 10.43
C GLY A 246 12.95 3.27 10.42
N LYS A 247 12.40 2.41 9.55
CA LYS A 247 10.96 2.21 9.39
C LYS A 247 10.44 1.18 10.38
N ASP A 248 9.24 1.39 10.90
CA ASP A 248 8.52 0.31 11.59
C ASP A 248 8.03 -0.73 10.57
N MET A 249 7.63 -1.91 11.05
CA MET A 249 7.31 -3.03 10.17
C MET A 249 6.13 -2.79 9.23
N PRO A 250 4.99 -2.23 9.67
CA PRO A 250 3.91 -1.88 8.76
C PRO A 250 4.37 -0.88 7.69
N SER A 251 5.08 0.20 8.06
CA SER A 251 5.59 1.16 7.07
C SER A 251 6.61 0.52 6.13
N ALA A 252 7.50 -0.34 6.65
CA ALA A 252 8.49 -1.02 5.83
C ALA A 252 7.83 -1.86 4.71
N MET A 253 6.75 -2.58 5.01
CA MET A 253 6.03 -3.38 4.03
C MET A 253 5.46 -2.53 2.89
N PHE A 254 4.71 -1.47 3.22
CA PHE A 254 4.06 -0.63 2.22
C PHE A 254 5.07 0.23 1.45
N ASP A 255 6.01 0.88 2.15
CA ASP A 255 7.04 1.71 1.52
C ASP A 255 7.91 0.89 0.55
N MET A 256 8.26 -0.36 0.88
CA MET A 256 9.07 -1.19 0.00
C MET A 256 8.29 -1.62 -1.25
N GLU A 257 7.00 -1.95 -1.14
CA GLU A 257 6.15 -2.25 -2.30
C GLU A 257 6.09 -1.05 -3.24
N SER A 258 5.77 0.13 -2.71
CA SER A 258 5.73 1.39 -3.46
C SER A 258 7.09 1.70 -4.08
N ALA A 259 8.17 1.50 -3.33
CA ALA A 259 9.53 1.75 -3.82
C ALA A 259 9.88 0.87 -5.01
N LEU A 260 9.59 -0.43 -4.92
CA LEU A 260 9.82 -1.38 -6.02
C LEU A 260 8.98 -1.00 -7.25
N CYS A 261 7.72 -0.61 -7.03
CA CYS A 261 6.80 -0.22 -8.09
C CYS A 261 7.32 0.97 -8.90
N VAL A 262 7.78 2.02 -8.23
CA VAL A 262 8.25 3.24 -8.90
C VAL A 262 9.68 3.09 -9.41
N PHE A 263 10.57 2.43 -8.65
CA PHE A 263 11.93 2.15 -9.09
C PHE A 263 11.95 1.46 -10.46
N TYR A 264 11.12 0.44 -10.67
CA TYR A 264 11.02 -0.24 -11.96
C TYR A 264 10.61 0.70 -13.11
N LYS A 265 9.69 1.63 -12.84
CA LYS A 265 9.18 2.55 -13.85
C LYS A 265 10.20 3.63 -14.22
N ASP A 266 10.96 4.09 -13.23
CA ASP A 266 11.94 5.15 -13.38
C ASP A 266 13.34 4.58 -13.70
N LEU A 267 13.48 3.28 -14.01
CA LEU A 267 14.79 2.63 -14.23
C LEU A 267 15.66 3.36 -15.25
N ASP A 268 15.06 3.86 -16.33
CA ASP A 268 15.76 4.59 -17.39
C ASP A 268 16.29 5.95 -16.88
N GLU A 269 15.52 6.65 -16.04
CA GLU A 269 15.92 7.93 -15.42
C GLU A 269 16.94 7.71 -14.28
N VAL A 270 16.80 6.62 -13.53
CA VAL A 270 17.71 6.21 -12.45
C VAL A 270 19.08 5.82 -13.02
N GLU A 271 19.14 5.17 -14.19
CA GLU A 271 20.41 4.89 -14.88
C GLU A 271 21.17 6.16 -15.27
N GLU A 272 20.47 7.25 -15.58
CA GLU A 272 21.08 8.56 -15.86
C GLU A 272 21.58 9.23 -14.56
N LEU A 273 20.76 9.23 -13.50
CA LEU A 273 21.14 9.75 -12.17
C LEU A 273 22.40 9.07 -11.61
N VAL A 274 22.52 7.74 -11.76
CA VAL A 274 23.67 6.97 -11.24
C VAL A 274 24.94 7.23 -12.05
N LYS A 275 24.83 7.54 -13.35
CA LYS A 275 25.97 8.01 -14.17
C LYS A 275 26.46 9.39 -13.75
N GLU A 276 25.58 10.23 -13.23
CA GLU A 276 25.95 11.55 -12.69
C GLU A 276 26.53 11.45 -11.27
N THR A 277 25.96 10.61 -10.40
CA THR A 277 26.41 10.43 -9.01
C THR A 277 27.60 9.48 -8.85
N SER A 278 27.98 8.70 -9.87
CA SER A 278 29.23 7.92 -9.88
C SER A 278 30.49 8.79 -10.00
N THR A 279 30.35 10.11 -10.02
CA THR A 279 31.42 11.08 -9.76
C THR A 279 31.50 11.55 -8.31
N VAL A 280 30.57 11.13 -7.46
CA VAL A 280 30.52 11.46 -6.02
C VAL A 280 31.05 10.27 -5.22
N ASP A 281 32.02 10.57 -4.37
CA ASP A 281 32.75 9.61 -3.55
C ASP A 281 31.80 8.79 -2.66
N THR A 282 31.93 7.47 -2.69
CA THR A 282 31.10 6.50 -1.97
C THR A 282 31.22 6.61 -0.44
N ASP A 283 32.16 7.41 0.05
CA ASP A 283 32.33 7.73 1.47
C ASP A 283 31.33 8.79 1.99
N CYS A 284 30.48 9.34 1.12
CA CYS A 284 29.48 10.37 1.46
C CYS A 284 28.01 9.91 1.28
N LEU A 285 27.69 8.66 1.62
CA LEU A 285 26.31 8.34 2.02
C LEU A 285 25.99 9.16 3.30
N PRO A 286 24.76 9.70 3.47
CA PRO A 286 24.45 10.56 4.60
C PRO A 286 24.59 9.78 5.91
N ASN A 287 25.76 9.96 6.54
CA ASN A 287 26.01 9.58 7.90
C ASN A 287 25.11 10.44 8.79
N ARG A 288 24.25 9.76 9.57
CA ARG A 288 23.84 10.09 10.95
C ARG A 288 23.27 11.49 11.21
N SER A 289 22.09 11.52 11.80
CA SER A 289 21.43 12.70 12.40
C SER A 289 22.18 13.40 13.53
N ASP A 290 23.42 13.01 13.84
CA ASP A 290 24.12 13.45 15.06
C ASP A 290 25.39 14.28 14.79
N ASP A 291 25.68 14.69 13.55
CA ASP A 291 26.74 15.67 13.30
C ASP A 291 26.41 16.55 12.06
N CYS A 292 25.49 17.51 12.24
CA CYS A 292 25.43 18.84 11.58
C CYS A 292 24.30 19.69 12.19
#